data_AF-D0R324-F1
#
_entry.id   AF-D0R324-F1
#
_cell.length_a   1.000
_cell.length_b   1.000
_cell.length_c   1.000
_cell.angle_alpha   90.00
_cell.angle_beta   90.00
_cell.angle_gamma   90.00
#
_symmetry.space_group_name_H-M   'P 1'
#
loop_
_entity.id
_entity.type
_entity.pdbx_description
1 polymer ?
#
loop_
_entity_poly.entity_id
_entity_poly.type
_entity_poly.pdbx_seq_one_letter_code
_entity_poly.pdbx_strand_id
1 'polypeptide(L)'
;MNGHVILATPSGARPAWLAQKYPEVLRTDNRGNKRGFGGRHNHCLTSPIYRKKVYEINTKLAEHFGQRKSLVLWHISNEYSGECYCDLCKDAFRKWLKNKYGDLATLNHARWNTFWSHTYNDWDQVNQPSPLSEMGNKGMSLDWKRFITDQTISFIDNETAPLKKDHS
;
A
#
# COMPACT_ATOMS: atom_id res chain seq x y z
N MET A 1 -6.45 5.80 -39.35
CA MET A 1 -5.96 6.67 -38.26
C MET A 1 -4.74 6.00 -37.63
N ASN A 2 -3.61 6.70 -37.55
CA ASN A 2 -2.35 6.20 -36.97
C ASN A 2 -2.20 6.62 -35.49
N GLY A 3 -3.23 6.37 -34.68
CA GLY A 3 -3.23 6.78 -33.27
C GLY A 3 -2.41 5.83 -32.39
N HIS A 4 -1.70 6.40 -31.42
CA HIS A 4 -1.05 5.66 -30.34
C HIS A 4 -1.87 5.75 -29.05
N VAL A 5 -1.70 4.76 -28.16
CA VAL A 5 -2.44 4.63 -26.91
C VAL A 5 -1.47 4.48 -25.75
N ILE A 6 -1.70 5.28 -24.72
CA ILE A 6 -1.17 5.06 -23.37
C ILE A 6 -2.29 4.38 -22.59
N LEU A 7 -2.11 3.10 -22.25
CA LEU A 7 -3.17 2.30 -21.60
C LEU A 7 -2.97 2.31 -20.08
N ALA A 8 -3.99 2.74 -19.34
CA ALA A 8 -3.94 2.79 -17.89
C ALA A 8 -4.34 1.46 -17.23
N THR A 9 -3.73 1.11 -16.10
CA THR A 9 -4.23 0.03 -15.24
C THR A 9 -5.34 0.55 -14.32
N PRO A 10 -6.43 -0.21 -14.08
CA PRO A 10 -7.65 0.34 -13.49
C PRO A 10 -7.66 0.36 -11.94
N SER A 11 -6.51 0.19 -11.28
CA SER A 11 -6.43 0.06 -9.81
C SER A 11 -6.77 1.35 -9.04
N GLY A 12 -6.77 2.50 -9.72
CA GLY A 12 -7.10 3.80 -9.14
C GLY A 12 -8.53 3.87 -8.56
N ALA A 13 -9.48 3.11 -9.11
CA ALA A 13 -10.86 3.05 -8.63
C ALA A 13 -11.44 1.65 -8.79
N ARG A 14 -11.64 0.95 -7.67
CA ARG A 14 -12.27 -0.37 -7.67
C ARG A 14 -13.78 -0.27 -7.91
N PRO A 15 -14.42 -1.31 -8.47
CA PRO A 15 -15.88 -1.34 -8.57
C PRO A 15 -16.54 -1.61 -7.21
N ALA A 16 -17.81 -1.19 -7.08
CA ALA A 16 -18.59 -1.32 -5.84
C ALA A 16 -18.67 -2.77 -5.34
N TRP A 17 -18.92 -3.73 -6.25
CA TRP A 17 -19.03 -5.14 -5.91
C TRP A 17 -17.76 -5.70 -5.26
N LEU A 18 -16.57 -5.17 -5.62
CA LEU A 18 -15.30 -5.64 -5.08
C LEU A 18 -15.16 -5.15 -3.64
N ALA A 19 -15.52 -3.90 -3.36
CA ALA A 19 -15.53 -3.37 -2.00
C ALA A 19 -16.59 -4.04 -1.12
N GLN A 20 -17.77 -4.35 -1.66
CA GLN A 20 -18.84 -5.06 -0.95
C GLN A 20 -18.42 -6.50 -0.61
N LYS A 21 -17.83 -7.22 -1.56
CA LYS A 21 -17.41 -8.62 -1.38
C LYS A 21 -16.15 -8.76 -0.53
N TYR A 22 -15.22 -7.80 -0.62
CA TYR A 22 -13.93 -7.85 0.04
C TYR A 22 -13.69 -6.56 0.84
N PRO A 23 -14.29 -6.42 2.04
CA PRO A 23 -14.15 -5.20 2.84
C PRO A 23 -12.70 -4.87 3.23
N GLU A 24 -11.77 -5.83 3.23
CA GLU A 24 -10.36 -5.57 3.55
C GLU A 24 -9.66 -4.63 2.55
N VAL A 25 -10.21 -4.44 1.35
CA VAL A 25 -9.64 -3.52 0.35
C VAL A 25 -9.87 -2.06 0.72
N LEU A 26 -10.87 -1.77 1.55
CA LEU A 26 -11.21 -0.42 2.02
C LEU A 26 -10.22 0.04 3.09
N ARG A 27 -9.85 1.32 3.06
CA ARG A 27 -8.90 1.90 4.02
C ARG A 27 -9.51 2.01 5.42
N THR A 28 -8.64 2.00 6.42
CA THR A 28 -8.94 2.52 7.76
C THR A 28 -8.18 3.83 7.93
N ASP A 29 -8.81 4.87 8.46
CA ASP A 29 -8.14 6.14 8.72
C ASP A 29 -7.32 6.13 10.03
N ASN A 30 -6.56 7.20 10.28
CA ASN A 30 -5.71 7.30 11.47
C ASN A 30 -6.46 7.34 12.81
N ARG A 31 -7.79 7.45 12.80
CA ARG A 31 -8.67 7.35 13.96
C ARG A 31 -9.32 5.97 14.08
N GLY A 32 -8.93 5.01 13.26
CA GLY A 32 -9.48 3.65 13.29
C GLY A 32 -10.81 3.49 12.55
N ASN A 33 -11.32 4.53 11.87
CA ASN A 33 -12.59 4.41 11.16
C ASN A 33 -12.39 3.67 9.83
N LYS A 34 -13.12 2.58 9.65
CA LYS A 34 -13.20 1.88 8.37
C LYS A 34 -13.95 2.75 7.35
N ARG A 35 -13.32 3.04 6.22
CA ARG A 35 -13.94 3.80 5.12
C ARG A 35 -14.91 2.92 4.35
N GLY A 36 -15.99 3.52 3.85
CA GLY A 36 -16.92 2.89 2.92
C GLY A 36 -16.42 2.92 1.47
N PHE A 37 -17.19 2.30 0.57
CA PHE A 37 -16.99 2.44 -0.87
C PHE A 37 -17.31 3.87 -1.35
N GLY A 38 -16.60 4.32 -2.38
CA GLY A 38 -16.76 5.64 -3.00
C GLY A 38 -15.41 6.35 -3.22
N GLY A 39 -15.43 7.42 -4.01
CA GLY A 39 -14.22 8.18 -4.36
C GLY A 39 -13.21 7.37 -5.20
N ARG A 40 -11.93 7.73 -5.09
CA ARG A 40 -10.80 7.12 -5.84
C ARG A 40 -9.51 7.15 -5.01
N HIS A 41 -8.49 6.40 -5.45
CA HIS A 41 -7.13 6.34 -4.90
C HIS A 41 -7.04 5.92 -3.42
N ASN A 42 -8.09 5.31 -2.89
CA ASN A 42 -8.29 5.06 -1.46
C ASN A 42 -8.29 3.57 -1.12
N HIS A 43 -7.39 2.78 -1.71
CA HIS A 43 -7.29 1.33 -1.44
C HIS A 43 -6.25 1.00 -0.38
N CYS A 44 -6.49 -0.09 0.35
CA CYS A 44 -5.49 -0.66 1.24
C CYS A 44 -4.34 -1.24 0.39
N LEU A 45 -3.16 -0.64 0.49
CA LEU A 45 -1.95 -1.06 -0.23
C LEU A 45 -1.45 -2.44 0.22
N THR A 46 -1.91 -2.93 1.38
CA THR A 46 -1.48 -4.19 1.98
C THR A 46 -2.47 -5.34 1.73
N SER A 47 -3.69 -5.05 1.29
CA SER A 47 -4.72 -6.09 1.10
C SER A 47 -4.24 -7.15 0.10
N PRO A 48 -4.10 -8.42 0.50
CA PRO A 48 -3.68 -9.48 -0.42
C PRO A 48 -4.72 -9.70 -1.51
N ILE A 49 -6.00 -9.53 -1.19
CA ILE A 49 -7.09 -9.61 -2.17
C ILE A 49 -7.00 -8.47 -3.19
N TYR A 50 -6.76 -7.23 -2.77
CA TYR A 50 -6.65 -6.13 -3.73
C TYR A 50 -5.44 -6.32 -4.64
N ARG A 51 -4.28 -6.71 -4.09
CA ARG A 51 -3.06 -7.04 -4.86
C ARG A 51 -3.31 -8.15 -5.87
N LYS A 52 -3.98 -9.23 -5.46
CA LYS A 52 -4.35 -10.34 -6.33
C LYS A 52 -5.28 -9.89 -7.46
N LYS A 53 -6.35 -9.15 -7.14
CA LYS A 53 -7.33 -8.69 -8.13
C LYS A 53 -6.73 -7.73 -9.14
N VAL A 54 -5.85 -6.83 -8.69
CA VAL A 54 -5.14 -5.90 -9.58
C VAL A 54 -4.13 -6.64 -10.46
N TYR A 55 -3.39 -7.60 -9.90
CA TYR A 55 -2.51 -8.46 -10.68
C TYR A 55 -3.30 -9.23 -11.77
N GLU A 56 -4.45 -9.82 -11.41
CA GLU A 56 -5.32 -10.56 -12.34
C GLU A 56 -5.82 -9.69 -13.50
N ILE A 57 -6.34 -8.48 -13.23
CA ILE A 57 -6.82 -7.60 -14.30
C ILE A 57 -5.68 -7.06 -15.16
N ASN A 58 -4.53 -6.72 -14.56
CA ASN A 58 -3.36 -6.25 -15.31
C ASN A 58 -2.79 -7.37 -16.20
N THR A 59 -2.84 -8.63 -15.76
CA THR A 59 -2.50 -9.79 -16.58
C THR A 59 -3.40 -9.87 -17.82
N LYS A 60 -4.72 -9.80 -17.64
CA LYS A 60 -5.66 -9.83 -18.77
C LYS A 60 -5.49 -8.66 -19.74
N LEU A 61 -5.15 -7.48 -19.22
CA LEU A 61 -4.85 -6.32 -20.06
C LEU A 61 -3.57 -6.55 -20.88
N ALA A 62 -2.53 -7.10 -20.27
CA ALA A 62 -1.28 -7.42 -20.96
C ALA A 62 -1.48 -8.50 -22.03
N GLU A 63 -2.20 -9.58 -21.73
CA GLU A 63 -2.53 -10.65 -22.69
C GLU A 63 -3.33 -10.11 -23.89
N HIS A 64 -4.31 -9.23 -23.64
CA HIS A 64 -5.23 -8.78 -24.70
C HIS A 64 -4.71 -7.59 -25.51
N PHE A 65 -3.92 -6.69 -24.90
CA PHE A 65 -3.48 -5.44 -25.54
C PHE A 65 -1.97 -5.34 -25.70
N GLY A 66 -1.17 -6.16 -25.00
CA GLY A 66 0.29 -6.02 -24.90
C GLY A 66 1.04 -6.07 -26.22
N GLN A 67 0.55 -6.85 -27.20
CA GLN A 67 1.19 -7.02 -28.52
C GLN A 67 0.67 -6.04 -29.58
N ARG A 68 -0.21 -5.10 -29.21
CA ARG A 68 -0.78 -4.16 -30.19
C ARG A 68 0.23 -3.07 -30.53
N LYS A 69 0.50 -2.88 -31.82
CA LYS A 69 1.42 -1.82 -32.33
C LYS A 69 1.04 -0.39 -31.91
N SER A 70 -0.24 -0.15 -31.59
CA SER A 70 -0.70 1.16 -31.13
C SER A 70 -0.41 1.42 -29.65
N LEU A 71 -0.13 0.40 -28.83
CA LEU A 71 0.19 0.55 -27.42
C LEU A 71 1.64 1.01 -27.26
N VAL A 72 1.86 2.20 -26.70
CA VAL A 72 3.22 2.77 -26.56
C VAL A 72 3.69 2.89 -25.12
N LEU A 73 2.77 2.90 -24.15
CA LEU A 73 3.09 3.04 -22.74
C LEU A 73 1.97 2.50 -21.86
N TRP A 74 2.34 1.98 -20.69
CA TRP A 74 1.42 1.69 -19.60
C TRP A 74 1.40 2.84 -18.59
N HIS A 75 0.22 3.39 -18.31
CA HIS A 75 0.01 4.35 -17.23
C HIS A 75 -0.48 3.60 -15.98
N ILE A 76 0.40 3.41 -15.01
CA ILE A 76 0.09 2.54 -13.87
C ILE A 76 -0.81 3.27 -12.86
N SER A 77 -1.98 2.70 -12.58
CA SER A 77 -3.00 3.26 -11.69
C SER A 77 -3.38 4.67 -12.10
N ASN A 78 -3.57 5.55 -11.11
CA ASN A 78 -3.69 6.99 -11.22
C ASN A 78 -3.33 7.63 -9.86
N GLU A 79 -2.41 8.62 -9.86
CA GLU A 79 -2.10 9.49 -8.71
C GLU A 79 -2.01 8.78 -7.34
N TYR A 80 -1.06 7.84 -7.20
CA TYR A 80 -0.85 7.12 -5.94
C TYR A 80 -0.72 8.08 -4.75
N SER A 81 -1.52 7.82 -3.72
CA SER A 81 -1.61 8.72 -2.57
C SER A 81 -2.28 8.09 -1.35
N GLY A 82 -2.04 8.69 -0.20
CA GLY A 82 -2.72 8.40 1.06
C GLY A 82 -2.30 7.10 1.73
N GLU A 83 -2.93 6.82 2.87
CA GLU A 83 -2.44 5.86 3.85
C GLU A 83 -3.58 4.99 4.36
N CYS A 84 -3.25 3.83 4.92
CA CYS A 84 -4.22 2.91 5.48
C CYS A 84 -3.72 2.41 6.83
N TYR A 85 -4.57 2.52 7.85
CA TYR A 85 -4.25 2.23 9.24
C TYR A 85 -4.94 0.93 9.73
N CYS A 86 -5.27 0.00 8.83
CA CYS A 86 -5.88 -1.27 9.22
C CYS A 86 -4.83 -2.23 9.80
N ASP A 87 -5.28 -3.33 10.43
CA ASP A 87 -4.38 -4.30 11.05
C ASP A 87 -3.38 -4.94 10.06
N LEU A 88 -3.79 -5.14 8.80
CA LEU A 88 -2.88 -5.61 7.75
C LEU A 88 -1.68 -4.65 7.57
N CYS A 89 -1.95 -3.34 7.54
CA CYS A 89 -0.90 -2.34 7.42
C CYS A 89 -0.05 -2.23 8.68
N LYS A 90 -0.67 -2.37 9.86
CA LYS A 90 0.04 -2.41 11.14
C LYS A 90 1.05 -3.56 11.18
N ASP A 91 0.64 -4.75 10.77
CA ASP A 91 1.52 -5.92 10.74
C ASP A 91 2.62 -5.79 9.68
N ALA A 92 2.29 -5.24 8.51
CA ALA A 92 3.29 -4.93 7.49
C ALA A 92 4.30 -3.88 7.96
N PHE A 93 3.86 -2.88 8.72
CA PHE A 93 4.74 -1.87 9.30
C PHE A 93 5.68 -2.47 10.35
N ARG A 94 5.18 -3.36 11.22
CA ARG A 94 6.02 -4.12 12.17
C ARG A 94 7.08 -4.93 11.45
N LYS A 95 6.71 -5.63 10.37
CA LYS A 95 7.66 -6.39 9.53
C LYS A 95 8.69 -5.47 8.88
N TRP A 96 8.26 -4.32 8.37
CA TRP A 96 9.17 -3.32 7.80
C TRP A 96 10.18 -2.80 8.82
N LEU A 97 9.74 -2.50 10.04
CA LEU A 97 10.61 -2.05 11.13
C LEU A 97 11.59 -3.15 11.56
N LYS A 98 11.14 -4.41 11.66
CA LYS A 98 12.02 -5.56 11.91
C LYS A 98 13.11 -5.66 10.86
N ASN A 99 12.75 -5.55 9.57
CA ASN A 99 13.73 -5.59 8.49
C ASN A 99 14.71 -4.42 8.54
N LYS A 100 14.26 -3.24 8.98
CA LYS A 100 15.08 -2.03 9.05
C LYS A 100 16.05 -2.01 10.24
N TYR A 101 15.60 -2.45 11.41
CA TYR A 101 16.35 -2.29 12.67
C TYR A 101 16.89 -3.61 13.24
N GLY A 102 16.41 -4.75 12.77
CA GLY A 102 16.75 -6.07 13.31
C GLY A 102 16.04 -6.36 14.63
N ASP A 103 16.29 -5.55 15.66
CA ASP A 103 15.79 -5.75 17.03
C ASP A 103 15.16 -4.48 17.64
N LEU A 104 14.48 -4.68 18.78
CA LEU A 104 13.82 -3.60 19.51
C LEU A 104 14.80 -2.67 20.21
N ALA A 105 15.99 -3.15 20.61
CA ALA A 105 16.98 -2.30 21.27
C ALA A 105 17.45 -1.19 20.32
N THR A 106 17.76 -1.57 19.08
CA THR A 106 18.17 -0.68 17.99
C THR A 106 17.04 0.27 17.62
N LEU A 107 15.80 -0.21 17.50
CA LEU A 107 14.63 0.64 17.25
C LEU A 107 14.41 1.66 18.38
N ASN A 108 14.40 1.21 19.63
CA ASN A 108 14.16 2.06 20.80
C ASN A 108 15.24 3.14 20.93
N HIS A 109 16.51 2.79 20.69
CA HIS A 109 17.61 3.74 20.68
C HIS A 109 17.45 4.77 19.55
N ALA A 110 17.24 4.32 18.30
CA ALA A 110 17.10 5.18 17.13
C ALA A 110 15.88 6.12 17.17
N ARG A 111 14.88 5.78 17.99
CA ARG A 111 13.62 6.52 18.13
C ARG A 111 13.48 7.25 19.47
N TRP A 112 14.51 7.17 20.32
CA TRP A 112 14.54 7.79 21.64
C TRP A 112 13.31 7.41 22.50
N ASN A 113 12.94 6.13 22.45
CA ASN A 113 11.74 5.62 23.12
C ASN A 113 11.89 5.56 24.66
N THR A 114 13.05 5.90 25.21
CA THR A 114 13.21 6.10 26.65
C THR A 114 12.47 7.35 27.14
N PHE A 115 12.29 8.35 26.28
CA PHE A 115 11.50 9.54 26.60
C PHE A 115 10.03 9.16 26.79
N TRP A 116 9.45 9.67 27.89
CA TRP A 116 8.09 9.33 28.36
C TRP A 116 7.84 7.83 28.51
N SER A 117 8.88 7.02 28.73
CA SER A 117 8.75 5.59 28.96
C SER A 117 8.07 4.82 27.80
N HIS A 118 8.28 5.25 26.55
CA HIS A 118 7.72 4.61 25.35
C HIS A 118 8.51 3.40 24.85
N THR A 119 9.37 2.81 25.68
CA THR A 119 10.25 1.70 25.28
C THR A 119 9.41 0.47 24.98
N TYR A 120 9.55 -0.07 23.77
CA TYR A 120 8.90 -1.31 23.36
C TYR A 120 9.71 -2.52 23.82
N ASN A 121 9.04 -3.47 24.47
CA ASN A 121 9.59 -4.75 24.90
C ASN A 121 9.12 -5.92 24.04
N ASP A 122 8.10 -5.70 23.20
CA ASP A 122 7.62 -6.65 22.22
C ASP A 122 7.18 -5.95 20.94
N TRP A 123 7.31 -6.62 19.79
CA TRP A 123 6.96 -6.04 18.49
C TRP A 123 5.45 -5.80 18.33
N ASP A 124 4.61 -6.55 19.03
CA ASP A 124 3.16 -6.38 19.01
C ASP A 124 2.72 -5.14 19.80
N GLN A 125 3.60 -4.54 20.60
CA GLN A 125 3.37 -3.24 21.24
C GLN A 125 3.55 -2.08 20.25
N VAL A 126 4.26 -2.30 19.15
CA VAL A 126 4.47 -1.27 18.12
C VAL A 126 3.16 -1.02 17.38
N ASN A 127 2.72 0.24 17.42
CA ASN A 127 1.56 0.72 16.71
C ASN A 127 1.95 1.83 15.74
N GLN A 128 1.16 1.95 14.68
CA GLN A 128 1.19 3.08 13.75
C GLN A 128 0.82 4.40 14.46
N PRO A 129 1.40 5.55 14.07
CA PRO A 129 1.08 6.85 14.67
C PRO A 129 -0.41 7.17 14.54
N SER A 130 -1.04 7.68 15.60
CA SER A 130 -2.47 7.97 15.60
C SER A 130 -2.81 9.15 16.50
N PRO A 131 -3.72 10.07 16.08
CA PRO A 131 -4.24 11.12 16.95
C PRO A 131 -5.01 10.63 18.17
N LEU A 132 -5.35 9.33 18.23
CA LEU A 132 -5.99 8.72 19.38
C LEU A 132 -4.98 8.12 20.38
N SER A 133 -3.70 8.07 20.03
CA SER A 133 -2.63 7.55 20.89
C SER A 133 -1.36 8.39 20.74
N GLU A 134 -0.39 7.92 19.94
CA GLU A 134 0.96 8.48 19.86
C GLU A 134 1.18 9.26 18.56
N MET A 135 1.47 10.57 18.68
CA MET A 135 1.93 11.45 17.57
C MET A 135 3.09 12.38 17.98
N GLY A 136 3.53 12.34 19.23
CA GLY A 136 4.66 13.08 19.77
C GLY A 136 6.01 12.51 19.30
N ASN A 137 6.11 11.19 19.12
CA ASN A 137 7.30 10.52 18.61
C ASN A 137 7.45 10.78 17.10
N LYS A 138 8.20 11.83 16.77
CA LYS A 138 8.47 12.25 15.38
C LYS A 138 9.30 11.23 14.61
N GLY A 139 10.16 10.47 15.29
CA GLY A 139 10.92 9.38 14.67
C GLY A 139 10.00 8.28 14.14
N MET A 140 9.03 7.85 14.95
CA MET A 140 8.03 6.85 14.54
C MET A 140 7.11 7.40 13.44
N SER A 141 6.75 8.68 13.52
CA SER A 141 5.96 9.36 12.49
C SER A 141 6.68 9.41 11.13
N LEU A 142 7.98 9.67 11.13
CA LEU A 142 8.82 9.66 9.93
C LEU A 142 8.96 8.24 9.35
N ASP A 143 9.16 7.24 10.19
CA ASP A 143 9.23 5.84 9.73
C ASP A 143 7.91 5.36 9.14
N TRP A 144 6.77 5.79 9.70
CA TRP A 144 5.48 5.50 9.09
C TRP A 144 5.37 6.08 7.67
N LYS A 145 5.78 7.34 7.46
CA LYS A 145 5.79 7.94 6.12
C LYS A 145 6.70 7.20 5.15
N ARG A 146 7.89 6.78 5.59
CA ARG A 146 8.82 5.96 4.79
C ARG A 146 8.20 4.62 4.43
N PHE A 147 7.60 3.94 5.41
CA PHE A 147 6.87 2.69 5.19
C PHE A 147 5.73 2.86 4.18
N ILE A 148 4.94 3.93 4.25
CA ILE A 148 3.87 4.17 3.27
C ILE A 148 4.44 4.29 1.85
N THR A 149 5.55 5.00 1.68
CA THR A 149 6.23 5.09 0.38
C THR A 149 6.68 3.70 -0.10
N ASP A 150 7.39 2.94 0.74
CA ASP A 150 7.87 1.61 0.38
C ASP A 150 6.72 0.63 0.10
N GLN A 151 5.62 0.75 0.84
CA GLN A 151 4.44 -0.08 0.64
C GLN A 151 3.68 0.29 -0.65
N THR A 152 3.73 1.57 -1.04
CA THR A 152 3.24 2.04 -2.34
C THR A 152 4.10 1.48 -3.47
N ILE A 153 5.43 1.53 -3.35
CA ILE A 153 6.36 0.93 -4.32
C ILE A 153 6.12 -0.57 -4.44
N SER A 154 6.00 -1.28 -3.31
CA SER A 154 5.67 -2.71 -3.28
C SER A 154 4.34 -3.02 -4.00
N PHE A 155 3.37 -2.11 -3.93
CA PHE A 155 2.11 -2.27 -4.65
C PHE A 155 2.28 -2.05 -6.17
N ILE A 156 3.07 -1.04 -6.56
CA ILE A 156 3.44 -0.77 -7.96
C ILE A 156 4.21 -1.95 -8.56
N ASP A 157 5.12 -2.57 -7.82
CA ASP A 157 5.85 -3.75 -8.27
C ASP A 157 4.90 -4.91 -8.55
N ASN A 158 3.91 -5.13 -7.67
CA ASN A 158 2.86 -6.12 -7.88
C ASN A 158 1.98 -5.78 -9.10
N GLU A 159 1.65 -4.52 -9.32
CA GLU A 159 0.87 -4.07 -10.49
C GLU A 159 1.60 -4.27 -11.81
N THR A 160 2.89 -3.99 -11.84
CA THR A 160 3.71 -3.99 -13.06
C THR A 160 4.29 -5.35 -13.40
N ALA A 161 4.40 -6.26 -12.41
CA ALA A 161 4.88 -7.62 -12.60
C ALA A 161 4.25 -8.34 -13.81
N PRO A 162 2.91 -8.37 -14.03
CA PRO A 162 2.34 -9.00 -15.20
C PRO A 162 2.62 -8.23 -16.49
N LEU A 163 2.76 -6.91 -16.46
CA LEU A 163 3.00 -6.10 -17.67
C LEU A 163 4.41 -6.26 -18.24
N LYS A 164 5.35 -6.75 -17.43
CA LYS A 164 6.76 -6.98 -17.79
C LYS A 164 7.04 -8.39 -18.33
N LYS A 165 6.06 -9.29 -18.31
CA LYS A 165 6.23 -10.66 -18.82
C LYS A 165 6.08 -10.67 -20.34
N ASP A 166 6.80 -11.57 -20.99
CA ASP A 166 6.52 -11.94 -22.38
C ASP A 166 5.20 -12.70 -22.41
N HIS A 167 4.23 -12.15 -23.15
CA HIS A 167 2.92 -12.75 -23.42
C HIS A 167 2.80 -13.13 -24.91
N SER A 168 3.92 -13.54 -25.50
CA SER A 168 4.01 -14.01 -26.89
C SER A 168 3.43 -15.40 -27.08
#